data_AF-A0A257JYJ4-F1
#
_entry.id   AF-A0A257JYJ4-F1
#
_cell.length_a   1.000
_cell.length_b   1.000
_cell.length_c   1.000
_cell.angle_alpha   90.00
_cell.angle_beta   90.00
_cell.angle_gamma   90.00
#
_symmetry.space_group_name_H-M   'P 1'
#
loop_
_entity.id
_entity.type
_entity.pdbx_description
1 polymer ?
#
loop_
_entity_poly.entity_id
_entity_poly.type
_entity_poly.pdbx_seq_one_letter_code
_entity_poly.pdbx_strand_id
1 'polypeptide(L)'
;MTVSPMTFFKANKALFNSVVVGLLYLLLFWLRGIGDSPEPLFSMVMLFLPGITFPISTTYFNVEKESEGKIVLHFLMSVATYHGGVWLFSAAGRMALAALFSGSLGSLVYLLGTKYILKKRLRISSILITSVLSGMVFIPYAFFDESSLNVGIAVCLWMIVNGLLLNYANKMHGH
;
A
#
# COMPACT_ATOMS: atom_id res chain seq x y z
N MET A 1 -19.60 -21.12 17.85
CA MET A 1 -20.06 -20.90 16.46
C MET A 1 -18.84 -20.87 15.56
N THR A 2 -18.69 -21.84 14.66
CA THR A 2 -17.63 -21.85 13.65
C THR A 2 -18.05 -20.95 12.49
N VAL A 3 -17.34 -19.84 12.29
CA VAL A 3 -17.53 -18.99 11.11
C VAL A 3 -17.00 -19.75 9.90
N SER A 4 -17.81 -19.88 8.84
CA SER A 4 -17.33 -20.57 7.64
C SER A 4 -16.14 -19.82 7.01
N PRO A 5 -15.18 -20.53 6.39
CA PRO A 5 -14.01 -19.90 5.76
C PRO A 5 -14.40 -18.82 4.74
N MET A 6 -15.49 -19.04 3.99
CA MET A 6 -16.02 -18.11 3.00
C MET A 6 -16.52 -16.79 3.63
N THR A 7 -17.16 -16.88 4.80
CA THR A 7 -17.65 -15.70 5.54
C THR A 7 -16.50 -14.92 6.15
N PHE A 8 -15.49 -15.62 6.70
CA PHE A 8 -14.28 -14.99 7.20
C PHE A 8 -13.52 -14.25 6.08
N PHE A 9 -13.40 -14.86 4.90
CA PHE A 9 -12.74 -14.26 3.75
C PHE A 9 -13.45 -12.99 3.30
N LYS A 10 -14.77 -13.02 3.10
CA LYS A 10 -15.55 -11.84 2.69
C LYS A 10 -15.41 -10.68 3.69
N ALA A 11 -15.42 -10.98 4.99
CA ALA A 11 -15.26 -9.99 6.04
C ALA A 11 -13.83 -9.40 6.15
N ASN A 12 -12.83 -10.08 5.60
CA ASN A 12 -11.42 -9.68 5.69
C ASN A 12 -10.75 -9.45 4.32
N LYS A 13 -11.55 -9.35 3.25
CA LYS A 13 -11.06 -9.26 1.87
C LYS A 13 -10.02 -8.15 1.69
N ALA A 14 -10.20 -7.04 2.42
CA ALA A 14 -9.27 -5.92 2.38
C ALA A 14 -7.86 -6.27 2.87
N LEU A 15 -7.80 -6.85 4.06
CA LEU A 15 -6.54 -7.29 4.64
C LEU A 15 -5.92 -8.42 3.81
N PHE A 16 -6.72 -9.37 3.35
CA PHE A 16 -6.25 -10.48 2.53
C PHE A 16 -5.57 -9.99 1.25
N ASN A 17 -6.24 -9.13 0.47
CA ASN A 17 -5.68 -8.56 -0.75
C ASN A 17 -4.39 -7.77 -0.46
N SER A 18 -4.36 -7.01 0.64
CA SER A 18 -3.17 -6.25 1.04
C SER A 18 -1.98 -7.16 1.39
N VAL A 19 -2.23 -8.30 2.05
CA VAL A 19 -1.21 -9.32 2.34
C VAL A 19 -0.71 -9.98 1.06
N VAL A 20 -1.62 -10.42 0.18
CA VAL A 20 -1.22 -11.08 -1.08
C VAL A 20 -0.38 -10.14 -1.95
N VAL A 21 -0.82 -8.90 -2.10
CA VAL A 21 -0.06 -7.87 -2.82
C VAL A 21 1.27 -7.58 -2.14
N GLY A 22 1.29 -7.44 -0.81
CA GLY A 22 2.54 -7.20 -0.06
C GLY A 22 3.55 -8.32 -0.24
N LEU A 23 3.10 -9.59 -0.19
CA LEU A 23 3.94 -10.75 -0.46
C LEU A 23 4.44 -10.79 -1.91
N LEU A 24 3.63 -10.36 -2.88
CA LEU A 24 4.07 -10.22 -4.27
C LEU A 24 5.20 -9.19 -4.40
N TYR A 25 5.08 -8.02 -3.77
CA TYR A 25 6.18 -7.03 -3.73
C TYR A 25 7.43 -7.61 -3.07
N LEU A 26 7.28 -8.25 -1.91
CA LEU A 26 8.40 -8.88 -1.20
C LEU A 26 9.12 -9.90 -2.10
N LEU A 27 8.37 -10.77 -2.78
CA LEU A 27 8.93 -11.75 -3.70
C LEU A 27 9.70 -11.09 -4.84
N LEU A 28 9.15 -10.05 -5.46
CA LEU A 28 9.82 -9.34 -6.56
C LEU A 28 11.12 -8.67 -6.11
N PHE A 29 11.10 -8.01 -4.95
CA PHE A 29 12.29 -7.37 -4.37
C PHE A 29 13.33 -8.40 -3.90
N TRP A 30 12.89 -9.55 -3.39
CA TRP A 30 13.78 -10.65 -3.02
C TRP A 30 14.46 -11.29 -4.24
N LEU A 31 13.69 -11.56 -5.31
CA LEU A 31 14.22 -12.06 -6.57
C LEU A 31 15.21 -11.07 -7.21
N ARG A 32 14.95 -9.76 -7.11
CA ARG A 32 15.89 -8.72 -7.57
C ARG A 32 17.23 -8.75 -6.81
N GLY A 33 17.21 -9.12 -5.52
CA GLY A 33 18.40 -9.21 -4.69
C GLY A 33 19.21 -10.50 -4.87
N ILE A 34 18.60 -11.57 -5.38
CA ILE A 34 19.27 -12.87 -5.62
C ILE A 34 19.83 -12.99 -7.04
N GLY A 35 19.17 -12.42 -8.04
CA GLY A 35 19.55 -12.58 -9.44
C GLY A 35 20.20 -11.35 -10.05
N ASP A 36 20.99 -11.56 -11.12
CA ASP A 36 21.37 -10.55 -12.12
C ASP A 36 20.16 -10.10 -12.97
N SER A 37 18.98 -9.98 -12.34
CA SER A 37 17.74 -9.67 -13.04
C SER A 37 17.90 -8.32 -13.75
N PRO A 38 17.67 -8.25 -15.08
CA PRO A 38 17.93 -7.05 -15.83
C PRO A 38 17.08 -5.90 -15.29
N GLU A 39 17.75 -4.84 -14.84
CA GLU A 39 17.16 -3.62 -14.29
C GLU A 39 15.96 -3.06 -15.08
N PRO A 40 15.93 -3.14 -16.43
CA PRO A 40 14.79 -2.68 -17.22
C PRO A 40 13.51 -3.48 -16.96
N LEU A 41 13.59 -4.81 -16.81
CA LEU A 41 12.40 -5.65 -16.61
C LEU A 41 11.79 -5.40 -15.23
N PHE A 42 12.63 -5.32 -14.19
CA PHE A 42 12.18 -4.98 -12.84
C PHE A 42 11.55 -3.59 -12.81
N SER A 43 12.20 -2.60 -13.44
CA SER A 43 11.67 -1.23 -13.55
C SER A 43 10.33 -1.17 -14.29
N MET A 44 10.18 -1.92 -15.40
CA MET A 44 8.91 -2.02 -16.12
C MET A 44 7.81 -2.63 -15.26
N VAL A 45 8.09 -3.73 -14.55
CA VAL A 45 7.10 -4.35 -13.65
C VAL A 45 6.69 -3.36 -12.56
N MET A 46 7.66 -2.71 -11.89
CA MET A 46 7.38 -1.76 -10.82
C MET A 46 6.69 -0.47 -11.30
N LEU A 47 6.78 -0.13 -12.59
CA LEU A 47 6.04 0.99 -13.19
C LEU A 47 4.52 0.76 -13.21
N PHE A 48 4.11 -0.47 -13.57
CA PHE A 48 2.70 -0.83 -13.77
C PHE A 48 2.07 -1.51 -12.56
N LEU A 49 2.86 -2.25 -11.77
CA LEU A 49 2.39 -3.02 -10.63
C LEU A 49 1.57 -2.20 -9.63
N PRO A 50 1.95 -0.97 -9.24
CA PRO A 50 1.15 -0.12 -8.36
C PRO A 50 -0.23 0.18 -8.93
N GLY A 51 -0.30 0.43 -10.24
CA GLY A 51 -1.55 0.64 -10.94
C GLY A 51 -2.47 -0.58 -10.95
N ILE A 52 -1.93 -1.78 -10.74
CA ILE A 52 -2.74 -2.99 -10.62
C ILE A 52 -3.06 -3.26 -9.15
N THR A 53 -2.07 -3.12 -8.27
CA THR A 53 -2.16 -3.53 -6.88
C THR A 53 -3.00 -2.59 -6.03
N PHE A 54 -2.97 -1.28 -6.27
CA PHE A 54 -3.76 -0.33 -5.50
C PHE A 54 -5.27 -0.46 -5.75
N PRO A 55 -5.75 -0.58 -7.01
CA PRO A 55 -7.13 -0.94 -7.29
C PRO A 55 -7.53 -2.29 -6.69
N ILE A 56 -6.71 -3.33 -6.82
CA ILE A 56 -7.00 -4.63 -6.19
C ILE A 56 -7.10 -4.48 -4.67
N SER A 57 -6.26 -3.65 -4.07
CA SER A 57 -6.29 -3.28 -2.65
C SER A 57 -7.39 -2.24 -2.28
N THR A 58 -8.36 -1.97 -3.16
CA THR A 58 -9.50 -1.10 -2.85
C THR A 58 -10.82 -1.59 -3.43
N THR A 59 -10.80 -2.55 -4.37
CA THR A 59 -11.97 -3.22 -5.00
C THR A 59 -12.95 -3.88 -4.03
N TYR A 60 -12.63 -3.97 -2.74
CA TYR A 60 -13.50 -4.53 -1.69
C TYR A 60 -14.39 -3.52 -0.99
N PHE A 61 -14.15 -2.22 -1.16
CA PHE A 61 -15.23 -1.28 -0.94
C PHE A 61 -16.32 -1.58 -1.98
N ASN A 62 -17.59 -1.26 -1.73
CA ASN A 62 -18.63 -1.26 -2.77
C ASN A 62 -18.32 -0.17 -3.83
N VAL A 63 -17.17 -0.27 -4.50
CA VAL A 63 -16.66 0.66 -5.51
C VAL A 63 -17.60 0.63 -6.71
N GLU A 64 -18.27 -0.50 -6.96
CA GLU A 64 -19.36 -0.65 -7.93
C GLU A 64 -20.54 0.30 -7.69
N LYS A 65 -20.71 0.83 -6.46
CA LYS A 65 -21.73 1.82 -6.12
C LYS A 65 -21.24 3.26 -6.24
N GLU A 66 -19.95 3.47 -6.49
CA GLU A 66 -19.36 4.79 -6.72
C GLU A 66 -19.36 5.11 -8.22
N SER A 67 -19.37 6.40 -8.58
CA SER A 67 -19.32 6.80 -9.99
C SER A 67 -17.96 6.47 -10.62
N GLU A 68 -17.96 6.09 -11.90
CA GLU A 68 -16.75 5.75 -12.67
C GLU A 68 -15.64 6.81 -12.53
N GLY A 69 -16.00 8.10 -12.60
CA GLY A 69 -15.04 9.19 -12.44
C GLY A 69 -14.32 9.22 -11.09
N LYS A 70 -14.99 8.82 -10.00
CA LYS A 70 -14.33 8.69 -8.68
C LYS A 70 -13.37 7.52 -8.63
N ILE A 71 -13.73 6.41 -9.28
CA ILE A 71 -12.89 5.21 -9.36
C ILE A 71 -11.61 5.56 -10.12
N VAL A 72 -11.74 6.21 -11.28
CA VAL A 72 -10.60 6.68 -12.08
C VAL A 72 -9.74 7.67 -11.30
N LEU A 73 -10.36 8.65 -10.63
CA LEU A 73 -9.61 9.63 -9.82
C LEU A 73 -8.84 8.97 -8.67
N HIS A 74 -9.46 8.03 -7.96
CA HIS A 74 -8.81 7.30 -6.87
C HIS A 74 -7.66 6.42 -7.38
N PHE A 75 -7.85 5.77 -8.53
CA PHE A 75 -6.81 5.03 -9.23
C PHE A 75 -5.61 5.91 -9.60
N LEU A 76 -5.86 7.03 -10.29
CA LEU A 76 -4.81 7.98 -10.68
C LEU A 76 -4.06 8.53 -9.46
N MET A 77 -4.77 8.87 -8.39
CA MET A 77 -4.17 9.29 -7.13
C MET A 77 -3.29 8.21 -6.51
N SER A 78 -3.70 6.95 -6.56
CA SER A 78 -2.92 5.83 -6.01
C SER A 78 -1.63 5.61 -6.82
N VAL A 79 -1.72 5.67 -8.15
CA VAL A 79 -0.55 5.61 -9.06
C VAL A 79 0.39 6.78 -8.80
N ALA A 80 -0.14 8.00 -8.71
CA ALA A 80 0.64 9.22 -8.43
C ALA A 80 1.31 9.16 -7.05
N THR A 81 0.63 8.61 -6.03
CA THR A 81 1.18 8.45 -4.69
C THR A 81 2.38 7.51 -4.69
N TYR A 82 2.28 6.39 -5.41
CA TYR A 82 3.40 5.47 -5.56
C TYR A 82 4.58 6.12 -6.29
N HIS A 83 4.36 6.70 -7.46
CA HIS A 83 5.43 7.29 -8.26
C HIS A 83 6.05 8.50 -7.60
N GLY A 84 5.24 9.33 -6.93
CA GLY A 84 5.73 10.41 -6.08
C GLY A 84 6.59 9.89 -4.93
N GLY A 85 6.19 8.77 -4.32
CA GLY A 85 6.96 8.10 -3.27
C GLY A 85 8.31 7.56 -3.76
N VAL A 86 8.33 6.89 -4.92
CA VAL A 86 9.56 6.41 -5.58
C VAL A 86 10.46 7.57 -5.99
N TRP A 87 9.89 8.65 -6.53
CA TRP A 87 10.66 9.83 -6.90
C TRP A 87 11.28 10.52 -5.69
N LEU A 88 10.52 10.69 -4.59
CA LEU A 88 11.05 11.24 -3.35
C LEU A 88 12.17 10.36 -2.77
N PHE A 89 12.02 9.05 -2.87
CA PHE A 89 13.01 8.07 -2.45
C PHE A 89 14.29 8.12 -3.31
N SER A 90 14.13 8.32 -4.63
CA SER A 90 15.25 8.36 -5.59
C SER A 90 15.97 9.70 -5.61
N ALA A 91 15.24 10.81 -5.48
CA ALA A 91 15.77 12.17 -5.51
C ALA A 91 16.53 12.55 -4.23
N ALA A 92 16.22 11.91 -3.10
CA ALA A 92 16.78 12.26 -1.80
C ALA A 92 18.16 11.65 -1.49
N GLY A 93 18.82 11.01 -2.46
CA GLY A 93 20.26 10.69 -2.42
C GLY A 93 20.79 10.23 -1.05
N ARG A 94 20.37 9.05 -0.58
CA ARG A 94 20.81 8.41 0.69
C ARG A 94 20.33 9.07 2.00
N MET A 95 19.39 10.02 1.97
CA MET A 95 18.78 10.47 3.22
C MET A 95 17.83 9.39 3.77
N ALA A 96 18.29 8.65 4.80
CA ALA A 96 17.49 7.65 5.53
C ALA A 96 16.07 8.14 5.84
N LEU A 97 15.93 9.42 6.19
CA LEU A 97 14.65 10.05 6.49
C LEU A 97 13.69 10.12 5.29
N ALA A 98 14.19 10.20 4.06
CA ALA A 98 13.34 10.27 2.87
C ALA A 98 12.50 9.01 2.68
N ALA A 99 13.02 7.82 3.06
CA ALA A 99 12.26 6.58 3.05
C ALA A 99 11.10 6.61 4.06
N LEU A 100 11.36 7.08 5.28
CA LEU A 100 10.35 7.22 6.32
C LEU A 100 9.28 8.26 5.94
N PHE A 101 9.71 9.41 5.40
CA PHE A 101 8.80 10.46 4.93
C PHE A 101 7.98 9.99 3.74
N SER A 102 8.58 9.29 2.78
CA SER A 102 7.88 8.73 1.61
C SER A 102 6.82 7.71 2.04
N GLY A 103 7.17 6.76 2.92
CA GLY A 103 6.22 5.79 3.48
C GLY A 103 5.07 6.47 4.23
N SER A 104 5.37 7.49 5.03
CA SER A 104 4.37 8.22 5.81
C SER A 104 3.44 9.06 4.93
N LEU A 105 4.02 9.89 4.06
CA LEU A 105 3.29 10.80 3.20
C LEU A 105 2.46 10.03 2.17
N GLY A 106 3.02 8.95 1.61
CA GLY A 106 2.33 8.06 0.70
C GLY A 106 1.06 7.47 1.34
N SER A 107 1.19 6.95 2.57
CA SER A 107 0.03 6.42 3.30
C SER A 107 -1.00 7.51 3.60
N LEU A 108 -0.54 8.70 4.03
CA LEU A 108 -1.42 9.83 4.32
C LEU A 108 -2.24 10.25 3.10
N VAL A 109 -1.59 10.49 1.96
CA VAL A 109 -2.26 10.89 0.71
C VAL A 109 -3.22 9.81 0.24
N TYR A 110 -2.79 8.55 0.28
CA TYR A 110 -3.63 7.41 -0.12
C TYR A 110 -4.90 7.28 0.74
N LEU A 111 -4.77 7.38 2.07
CA LEU A 111 -5.88 7.23 3.00
C LEU A 111 -6.82 8.44 2.99
N LEU A 112 -6.30 9.66 2.84
CA LEU A 112 -7.12 10.86 2.65
C LEU A 112 -7.86 10.80 1.31
N GLY A 113 -7.19 10.39 0.23
CA GLY A 113 -7.82 10.15 -1.07
C GLY A 113 -8.95 9.14 -0.96
N THR A 114 -8.70 8.01 -0.29
CA THR A 114 -9.73 6.99 -0.02
C THR A 114 -10.90 7.55 0.80
N LYS A 115 -10.64 8.36 1.82
CA LYS A 115 -11.68 9.00 2.65
C LYS A 115 -12.54 9.98 1.83
N TYR A 116 -11.93 10.90 1.10
CA TYR A 116 -12.64 12.01 0.48
C TYR A 116 -13.20 11.67 -0.91
N ILE A 117 -12.44 10.95 -1.75
CA ILE A 117 -12.87 10.58 -3.10
C ILE A 117 -13.94 9.50 -3.02
N LEU A 118 -13.67 8.41 -2.28
CA LEU A 118 -14.59 7.27 -2.15
C LEU A 118 -15.56 7.42 -0.96
N LYS A 119 -15.61 8.61 -0.34
CA LYS A 119 -16.49 8.99 0.78
C LYS A 119 -16.51 7.96 1.92
N LYS A 120 -15.38 7.31 2.20
CA LYS A 120 -15.29 6.29 3.26
C LYS A 120 -15.18 6.93 4.64
N ARG A 121 -15.86 6.33 5.62
CA ARG A 121 -15.81 6.75 7.02
C ARG A 121 -14.50 6.27 7.68
N LEU A 122 -13.42 6.98 7.38
CA LEU A 122 -12.14 6.84 8.07
C LEU A 122 -12.00 7.95 9.11
N ARG A 123 -11.68 7.61 10.37
CA ARG A 123 -11.35 8.61 11.39
C ARG A 123 -9.99 9.22 11.08
N ILE A 124 -9.88 10.56 11.17
CA ILE A 124 -8.63 11.28 10.88
C ILE A 124 -7.51 10.81 11.82
N SER A 125 -7.80 10.57 13.10
CA SER A 125 -6.82 10.04 14.05
C SER A 125 -6.24 8.70 13.60
N SER A 126 -7.08 7.79 13.10
CA SER A 126 -6.63 6.50 12.56
C SER A 126 -5.77 6.69 11.31
N ILE A 127 -6.13 7.62 10.42
CA ILE A 127 -5.31 7.96 9.24
C ILE A 127 -3.92 8.45 9.67
N LEU A 128 -3.85 9.38 10.61
CA LEU A 128 -2.57 9.95 11.08
C LEU A 128 -1.68 8.87 11.72
N ILE A 129 -2.25 8.03 12.59
CA ILE A 129 -1.52 6.92 13.23
C ILE A 129 -1.01 5.93 12.17
N THR A 130 -1.88 5.50 11.24
CA THR A 130 -1.49 4.57 10.17
C THR A 130 -0.43 5.18 9.26
N SER A 131 -0.47 6.49 9.02
CA SER A 131 0.55 7.19 8.23
C SER A 131 1.90 7.15 8.93
N VAL A 132 1.96 7.46 10.24
CA VAL A 132 3.22 7.38 11.00
C VAL A 132 3.77 5.95 11.02
N LEU A 133 2.92 4.95 11.31
CA LEU A 133 3.31 3.54 11.29
C LEU A 133 3.84 3.11 9.92
N SER A 134 3.23 3.62 8.84
CA SER A 134 3.66 3.38 7.46
C SER A 134 5.03 3.98 7.13
N GLY A 135 5.46 5.05 7.80
CA GLY A 135 6.85 5.49 7.73
C GLY A 135 7.78 4.57 8.49
N MET A 136 7.38 4.16 9.69
CA MET A 136 8.23 3.35 10.59
C MET A 136 8.62 1.99 10.01
N VAL A 137 7.79 1.39 9.14
CA VAL A 137 8.16 0.12 8.49
C VAL A 137 9.39 0.22 7.57
N PHE A 138 9.80 1.43 7.19
CA PHE A 138 11.02 1.68 6.43
C PHE A 138 12.27 1.86 7.31
N ILE A 139 12.15 1.86 8.64
CA ILE A 139 13.31 1.96 9.55
C ILE A 139 14.38 0.90 9.28
N PRO A 140 14.05 -0.41 9.10
CA PRO A 140 15.04 -1.43 8.76
C PRO A 140 15.87 -1.08 7.52
N TYR A 141 15.20 -0.65 6.44
CA TYR A 141 15.85 -0.22 5.22
C TYR A 141 16.70 1.05 5.43
N ALA A 142 16.16 2.04 6.14
CA ALA A 142 16.76 3.36 6.26
C ALA A 142 17.99 3.43 7.16
N PHE A 143 18.08 2.58 8.19
CA PHE A 143 19.11 2.69 9.23
C PHE A 143 19.98 1.45 9.42
N PHE A 144 19.61 0.30 8.86
CA PHE A 144 20.35 -0.94 9.09
C PHE A 144 20.98 -1.48 7.81
N ASP A 145 20.18 -1.71 6.76
CA ASP A 145 20.67 -2.29 5.52
C ASP A 145 19.78 -1.89 4.33
N GLU A 146 20.39 -1.30 3.30
CA GLU A 146 19.72 -0.82 2.08
C GLU A 146 19.45 -1.94 1.05
N SER A 147 19.52 -3.21 1.46
CA SER A 147 19.26 -4.35 0.58
C SER A 147 17.85 -4.32 -0.03
N SER A 148 17.74 -4.87 -1.24
CA SER A 148 16.45 -5.02 -1.93
C SER A 148 15.44 -5.79 -1.09
N LEU A 149 15.90 -6.79 -0.32
CA LEU A 149 15.05 -7.54 0.61
C LEU A 149 14.40 -6.62 1.66
N ASN A 150 15.16 -5.70 2.26
CA ASN A 150 14.62 -4.78 3.27
C ASN A 150 13.62 -3.78 2.67
N VAL A 151 13.82 -3.34 1.42
CA VAL A 151 12.80 -2.58 0.69
C VAL A 151 11.54 -3.42 0.50
N GLY A 152 11.68 -4.68 0.09
CA GLY A 152 10.57 -5.62 -0.08
C GLY A 152 9.78 -5.85 1.21
N ILE A 153 10.48 -6.02 2.33
CA ILE A 153 9.86 -6.16 3.66
C ILE A 153 9.12 -4.88 4.03
N ALA A 154 9.74 -3.72 3.86
CA ALA A 154 9.14 -2.43 4.18
C ALA A 154 7.86 -2.19 3.37
N VAL A 155 7.89 -2.43 2.06
CA VAL A 155 6.72 -2.29 1.18
C VAL A 155 5.62 -3.30 1.55
N CYS A 156 5.98 -4.54 1.87
CA CYS A 156 5.02 -5.55 2.32
C CYS A 156 4.32 -5.12 3.62
N LEU A 157 5.08 -4.70 4.62
CA LEU A 157 4.53 -4.21 5.89
C LEU A 157 3.70 -2.94 5.69
N TRP A 158 4.13 -2.03 4.81
CA TRP A 158 3.39 -0.82 4.45
C TRP A 158 2.00 -1.18 3.91
N MET A 159 1.93 -2.15 2.99
CA MET A 159 0.66 -2.63 2.45
C MET A 159 -0.23 -3.22 3.54
N ILE A 160 0.32 -4.03 4.44
CA ILE A 160 -0.42 -4.65 5.55
C ILE A 160 -0.95 -3.59 6.52
N VAL A 161 -0.14 -2.62 6.91
CA VAL A 161 -0.52 -1.53 7.83
C VAL A 161 -1.69 -0.72 7.28
N ASN A 162 -1.63 -0.35 6.00
CA ASN A 162 -2.73 0.36 5.33
C ASN A 162 -3.98 -0.55 5.19
N GLY A 163 -3.78 -1.81 4.82
CA GLY A 163 -4.84 -2.82 4.69
C GLY A 163 -5.60 -3.07 5.99
N LEU A 164 -4.91 -3.08 7.14
CA LEU A 164 -5.52 -3.25 8.46
C LEU A 164 -6.54 -2.15 8.76
N LEU A 165 -6.17 -0.88 8.51
CA LEU A 165 -7.08 0.25 8.72
C LEU A 165 -8.29 0.16 7.79
N LEU A 166 -8.07 -0.10 6.50
CA LEU A 166 -9.15 -0.22 5.53
C LEU A 166 -10.11 -1.37 5.88
N ASN A 167 -9.56 -2.51 6.33
CA ASN A 167 -10.34 -3.66 6.76
C ASN A 167 -11.17 -3.35 8.02
N TYR A 168 -10.58 -2.69 9.00
CA TYR A 168 -11.28 -2.25 10.21
C TYR A 168 -12.43 -1.29 9.87
N ALA A 169 -12.16 -0.30 9.02
CA ALA A 169 -13.17 0.65 8.58
C ALA A 169 -14.33 0.00 7.82
N ASN A 170 -14.04 -1.02 7.01
CA ASN A 170 -15.07 -1.78 6.31
C ASN A 170 -15.99 -2.54 7.28
N LYS A 171 -15.41 -3.17 8.33
CA LYS A 171 -16.19 -3.93 9.33
C LYS A 171 -17.08 -3.05 10.21
N MET A 172 -16.60 -1.86 10.58
CA MET A 172 -17.34 -0.92 11.44
C MET A 172 -18.53 -0.25 10.74
N HIS A 173 -18.62 -0.35 9.41
CA HIS A 173 -19.62 0.34 8.59
C HIS A 173 -20.37 -0.56 7.60
N GLY A 174 -20.07 -1.86 7.61
CA GLY A 174 -20.76 -2.89 6.84
C GLY A 174 -21.92 -3.57 7.59
N HIS A 175 -22.31 -3.02 8.75
CA HIS A 175 -23.49 -3.39 9.53
C HIS A 175 -24.39 -2.16 9.70
#